data_AF-A0A356W5Y9-F1
#
_entry.id   AF-A0A356W5Y9-F1
#
_cell.length_a   1.000
_cell.length_b   1.000
_cell.length_c   1.000
_cell.angle_alpha   90.00
_cell.angle_beta   90.00
_cell.angle_gamma   90.00
#
_symmetry.space_group_name_H-M   'P 1'
#
loop_
_entity.id
_entity.type
_entity.pdbx_description
1 polymer ?
#
loop_
_entity_poly.entity_id
_entity_poly.type
_entity_poly.pdbx_seq_one_letter_code
_entity_poly.pdbx_strand_id
1 'polypeptide(L)' 'MTQDVAHILVVDDDDRIRDLLKRYLTREGYRVTSAPDAAGARKMM' A
#
# COMPACT_ATOMS: atom_id res chain seq x y z
N MET A 1 10.85 15.10 -16.58
CA MET A 1 9.70 15.36 -15.67
C MET A 1 9.54 14.13 -14.80
N THR A 2 9.93 14.18 -13.52
CA THR A 2 9.63 13.12 -12.56
C THR A 2 8.14 13.22 -12.24
N GLN A 3 7.32 12.32 -12.81
CA GLN A 3 5.92 12.25 -12.43
C GLN A 3 5.87 11.79 -10.97
N ASP A 4 5.27 12.59 -10.11
CA ASP A 4 5.12 12.26 -8.71
C ASP A 4 4.04 11.17 -8.60
N VAL A 5 4.49 9.92 -8.55
CA VAL A 5 3.60 8.77 -8.50
C VAL A 5 2.92 8.76 -7.14
N ALA A 6 1.59 8.86 -7.16
CA ALA A 6 0.75 8.82 -5.97
C ALA A 6 1.10 7.57 -5.12
N HIS A 7 1.31 7.82 -3.83
CA HIS A 7 1.62 6.79 -2.86
C HIS A 7 0.35 6.38 -2.11
N ILE A 8 0.07 5.07 -2.07
CA ILE A 8 -1.09 4.50 -1.40
C ILE A 8 -0.63 3.63 -0.23
N LEU A 9 -1.18 3.89 0.96
CA LEU A 9 -1.03 3.05 2.14
C LEU A 9 -2.28 2.18 2.31
N VAL A 10 -2.11 0.85 2.22
CA VAL A 10 -3.18 -0.12 2.45
C VAL A 10 -3.09 -0.64 3.89
N VAL A 11 -4.19 -0.58 4.62
CA VAL A 11 -4.30 -1.11 5.99
C VAL A 11 -5.42 -2.13 6.04
N ASP A 12 -5.06 -3.38 6.27
CA ASP A 12 -5.99 -4.53 6.26
C ASP A 12 -5.38 -5.65 7.12
N ASP A 13 -6.18 -6.29 7.97
CA ASP A 13 -5.73 -7.35 8.88
C ASP A 13 -5.58 -8.72 8.20
N ASP A 14 -6.17 -8.90 7.01
CA ASP A 14 -6.03 -10.12 6.22
C ASP A 14 -4.82 -10.05 5.27
N ASP A 15 -3.86 -10.95 5.46
CA ASP A 15 -2.64 -11.03 4.67
C ASP A 15 -2.90 -11.25 3.17
N ARG A 16 -3.91 -12.07 2.82
CA ARG A 16 -4.23 -12.42 1.43
C ARG A 16 -4.82 -11.23 0.69
N ILE A 17 -5.74 -10.51 1.32
CA ILE A 17 -6.36 -9.31 0.72
C ILE A 17 -5.31 -8.22 0.57
N ARG A 18 -4.50 -7.99 1.59
CA ARG A 18 -3.43 -6.98 1.58
C ARG A 18 -2.41 -7.23 0.47
N ASP A 19 -2.00 -8.48 0.27
CA ASP A 19 -1.10 -8.88 -0.81
C ASP A 19 -1.74 -8.73 -2.20
N LEU A 20 -3.01 -9.09 -2.34
CA LEU A 20 -3.76 -8.92 -3.59
C LEU A 20 -3.82 -7.43 -4.00
N LEU A 21 -4.21 -6.57 -3.06
CA LEU A 21 -4.30 -5.12 -3.28
C LEU A 21 -2.95 -4.52 -3.63
N LYS A 22 -1.88 -4.90 -2.91
CA LYS A 22 -0.53 -4.44 -3.19
C LYS A 22 -0.09 -4.79 -4.63
N ARG A 23 -0.29 -6.04 -5.06
CA ARG A 23 0.05 -6.47 -6.43
C ARG A 23 -0.77 -5.75 -7.49
N TYR A 24 -2.08 -5.62 -7.26
CA TYR A 24 -2.99 -4.93 -8.17
C TYR A 24 -2.58 -3.46 -8.35
N LEU A 25 -2.49 -2.70 -7.26
CA LEU A 25 -2.18 -1.27 -7.30
C LEU A 25 -0.76 -0.98 -7.83
N THR A 26 0.21 -1.83 -7.50
CA THR A 26 1.57 -1.71 -8.07
C THR A 26 1.55 -1.89 -9.59
N ARG A 27 0.74 -2.84 -10.11
CA ARG A 27 0.59 -3.05 -11.56
C ARG A 27 -0.09 -1.87 -12.26
N GLU A 28 -1.00 -1.18 -11.59
CA GLU A 28 -1.62 0.07 -12.07
C GLU A 28 -0.66 1.28 -11.99
N GLY A 29 0.58 1.08 -11.53
CA GLY A 29 1.64 2.09 -11.53
C GLY A 29 1.72 2.93 -10.27
N TYR A 30 1.01 2.59 -9.20
CA TYR A 30 1.10 3.29 -7.92
C TYR A 30 2.31 2.81 -7.09
N ARG A 31 2.84 3.68 -6.24
CA ARG A 31 3.72 3.26 -5.14
C ARG A 31 2.83 2.79 -3.99
N VAL A 32 3.11 1.62 -3.42
CA VAL A 32 2.24 1.01 -2.41
C VAL A 32 3.04 0.49 -1.21
N THR A 33 2.68 0.97 -0.03
CA THR A 33 3.04 0.35 1.25
C THR A 33 1.82 -0.29 1.89
N SER A 34 2.04 -1.32 2.71
CA SER A 34 0.95 -2.00 3.39
C SER A 34 1.29 -2.29 4.85
N ALA A 35 0.28 -2.23 5.71
CA ALA A 35 0.38 -2.54 7.14
C ALA A 35 -0.76 -3.45 7.58
N PRO A 36 -0.52 -4.40 8.51
CA PRO A 36 -1.57 -5.30 9.02
C PRO A 36 -2.54 -4.61 9.98
N ASP A 37 -2.16 -3.46 10.53
CA ASP A 37 -2.93 -2.75 11.53
C ASP A 37 -2.61 -1.25 11.55
N ALA A 38 -3.40 -0.50 12.32
CA ALA A 38 -3.25 0.94 12.46
C ALA A 38 -1.93 1.35 13.15
N ALA A 39 -1.35 0.51 14.01
CA ALA A 39 -0.09 0.81 14.70
C ALA A 39 1.09 0.72 13.72
N GLY A 40 1.11 -0.29 12.85
CA GLY A 40 2.04 -0.42 11.73
C GLY A 40 1.86 0.70 10.71
N ALA A 41 0.62 1.05 10.37
CA ALA A 41 0.31 2.14 9.44
C ALA A 41 0.88 3.49 9.89
N ARG A 42 0.72 3.83 11.18
CA ARG A 42 1.24 5.09 11.75
C ARG A 42 2.76 5.21 11.69
N LYS A 43 3.50 4.09 11.63
CA LYS A 43 4.97 4.11 11.47
C LYS A 43 5.42 4.40 10.04
N MET A 44 4.50 4.37 9.07
CA MET A 44 4.74 4.55 7.64
C MET A 44 4.26 5.91 7.11
N MET A 45 3.64 6.73 7.97
CA MET A 45 3.38 8.15 7.71
C MET A 45 4.66 8.95 7.86
#